data_AF-A0A7C1YR38-F1
#
_entry.id   AF-A0A7C1YR38-F1
#
_cell.length_a   1.000
_cell.length_b   1.000
_cell.length_c   1.000
_cell.angle_alpha   90.00
_cell.angle_beta   90.00
_cell.angle_gamma   90.00
#
_symmetry.space_group_name_H-M   'P 1'
#
loop_
_entity.id
_entity.type
_entity.pdbx_description
1 polymer ?
#
loop_
_entity_poly.entity_id
_entity_poly.type
_entity_poly.pdbx_seq_one_letter_code
_entity_poly.pdbx_strand_id
1 'polypeptide(L)' 'MQIRITRQEIGRIVGCSREMVGRVLKNLEEQGLITARGKTIVVFGTR' A
#
# COMPACT_ATOMS: atom_id res chain seq x y z
N MET A 1 12.20 0.19 -2.88
CA MET A 1 12.09 1.19 -1.77
C MET A 1 11.20 0.68 -0.63
N GLN A 2 11.51 0.97 0.63
CA GLN A 2 10.64 0.67 1.78
C GLN A 2 10.01 1.97 2.31
N ILE A 3 8.70 1.95 2.52
CA ILE A 3 7.94 3.06 3.08
C ILE A 3 7.16 2.61 4.32
N ARG A 4 7.00 3.53 5.28
CA ARG A 4 6.25 3.30 6.51
C ARG A 4 5.07 4.25 6.57
N ILE A 5 3.88 3.73 6.27
CA ILE A 5 2.64 4.49 6.16
C ILE A 5 1.43 3.60 6.51
N THR A 6 0.40 4.17 7.12
CA THR A 6 -0.85 3.46 7.39
C THR A 6 -1.84 3.53 6.22
N ARG A 7 -2.76 2.57 6.17
CA ARG A 7 -3.89 2.60 5.20
C ARG A 7 -4.79 3.82 5.37
N GLN A 8 -4.90 4.36 6.59
CA GLN A 8 -5.65 5.57 6.86
C GLN A 8 -4.96 6.81 6.28
N GLU A 9 -3.65 6.92 6.43
CA GLU A 9 -2.85 8.01 5.83
C GLU A 9 -2.93 7.95 4.30
N ILE A 10 -2.74 6.77 3.70
CA ILE A 10 -2.93 6.59 2.25
C ILE A 10 -4.33 7.07 1.86
N GLY A 11 -5.38 6.61 2.54
CA GLY A 11 -6.76 6.99 2.25
C GLY A 11 -7.02 8.50 2.35
N ARG A 12 -6.39 9.19 3.30
CA ARG A 12 -6.45 10.67 3.41
C ARG A 12 -5.76 11.36 2.25
N ILE A 13 -4.63 10.84 1.78
CA ILE A 13 -3.88 11.43 0.66
C ILE A 13 -4.65 11.29 -0.65
N VAL A 14 -5.22 10.11 -0.93
CA VAL A 14 -5.91 9.84 -2.20
C VAL A 14 -7.43 10.05 -2.16
N GLY A 15 -8.00 10.39 -1.00
CA GLY A 15 -9.43 10.67 -0.83
C GLY A 15 -10.33 9.43 -0.87
N CYS A 16 -9.90 8.29 -0.31
CA CYS A 16 -10.70 7.06 -0.27
C CYS A 16 -10.71 6.38 1.11
N SER A 17 -11.61 5.41 1.28
CA SER A 17 -11.74 4.67 2.54
C SER A 17 -10.54 3.74 2.76
N ARG A 18 -10.21 3.47 4.03
CA ARG A 18 -9.14 2.53 4.40
C ARG A 18 -9.39 1.12 3.84
N GLU A 19 -10.66 0.75 3.67
CA GLU A 19 -11.13 -0.52 3.11
C GLU A 19 -10.82 -0.59 1.61
N MET A 20 -11.01 0.51 0.88
CA MET A 20 -10.65 0.60 -0.53
C MET A 20 -9.13 0.52 -0.72
N VAL A 21 -8.36 1.22 0.11
CA VAL A 21 -6.89 1.09 0.14
C VAL A 21 -6.48 -0.35 0.38
N GLY A 22 -7.11 -1.04 1.34
CA GLY A 22 -6.81 -2.45 1.63
C GLY A 22 -7.01 -3.36 0.41
N ARG A 23 -8.10 -3.18 -0.35
CA ARG A 23 -8.36 -3.93 -1.59
C ARG A 23 -7.32 -3.63 -2.68
N VAL A 24 -6.98 -2.36 -2.88
CA VAL A 24 -5.98 -1.97 -3.89
C VAL A 24 -4.59 -2.50 -3.54
N LEU A 25 -4.17 -2.40 -2.27
CA LEU A 25 -2.90 -2.94 -1.82
C LEU A 25 -2.82 -4.46 -2.01
N LYS A 26 -3.92 -5.18 -1.79
CA LYS A 26 -3.98 -6.62 -2.05
C LYS A 26 -3.82 -6.94 -3.54
N ASN A 27 -4.51 -6.20 -4.42
CA ASN A 27 -4.35 -6.38 -5.87
C ASN A 27 -2.91 -6.11 -6.34
N LEU A 28 -2.25 -5.07 -5.79
CA LEU A 28 -0.86 -4.76 -6.12
C LEU A 28 0.13 -5.81 -5.59
N GLU A 29 -0.18 -6.42 -4.45
CA GLU A 29 0.60 -7.54 -3.90
C GLU A 29 0.42 -8.81 -4.75
N GLU A 30 -0.81 -9.12 -5.19
CA GLU A 30 -1.11 -10.22 -6.13
C GLU A 30 -0.41 -10.05 -7.48
N GLN A 31 -0.23 -8.81 -7.94
CA GLN A 31 0.54 -8.48 -9.14
C GLN A 31 2.07 -8.52 -8.92
N GLY A 32 2.54 -8.78 -7.70
CA GLY A 32 3.97 -8.82 -7.39
C GLY A 32 4.67 -7.48 -7.51
N LEU A 33 3.94 -6.36 -7.39
CA LEU A 33 4.50 -5.00 -7.45
C LEU A 33 4.95 -4.49 -6.08
N ILE A 34 4.28 -4.97 -5.02
CA ILE A 34 4.58 -4.60 -3.64
C ILE A 34 4.48 -5.81 -2.70
N THR A 35 4.95 -5.62 -1.46
CA THR A 35 4.59 -6.44 -0.30
C THR A 35 4.17 -5.51 0.84
N ALA A 36 3.05 -5.80 1.51
CA ALA A 36 2.53 -4.98 2.59
C ALA A 36 2.43 -5.76 3.91
N ARG A 37 3.16 -5.30 4.94
CA ARG A 37 3.10 -5.86 6.30
C ARG A 37 2.85 -4.77 7.33
N GLY A 38 1.62 -4.72 7.85
CA GLY A 38 1.22 -3.72 8.84
C GLY A 38 1.32 -2.30 8.27
N LYS A 39 2.19 -1.46 8.86
CA LYS A 39 2.48 -0.10 8.38
C LYS A 39 3.64 -0.05 7.38
N THR A 40 4.29 -1.18 7.11
CA THR A 40 5.46 -1.25 6.23
C THR A 40 5.04 -1.76 4.87
N ILE A 41 5.38 -1.01 3.81
CA ILE A 41 5.19 -1.44 2.42
C ILE A 41 6.55 -1.44 1.74
N VAL A 42 6.88 -2.52 1.06
CA VAL A 42 8.06 -2.65 0.20
C VAL A 42 7.60 -2.57 -1.24
N VAL A 43 8.15 -1.63 -2.00
CA VAL A 43 7.87 -1.42 -3.43
C VAL A 43 9.02 -2.00 -4.25
N PHE A 44 8.70 -2.89 -5.17
CA PHE A 44 9.67 -3.54 -6.06
C PHE A 44 9.93 -2.69 -7.32
N GLY A 45 11.06 -2.94 -7.98
CA GLY A 45 11.43 -2.25 -9.23
C GLY A 45 11.80 -0.77 -9.07
N THR A 46 11.70 -0.22 -7.87
CA THR A 46 12.12 1.15 -7.55
C THR A 46 13.51 1.12 -6.95
N ARG A 47 14.40 1.91 -7.54
CA ARG A 47 15.72 2.22 -6.99
C ARG A 47 15.59 3.32 -5.95
#